data_AF-A0A5R9E1X8-F1
#
_entry.id   AF-A0A5R9E1X8-F1
#
_cell.length_a   1.000
_cell.length_b   1.000
_cell.length_c   1.000
_cell.angle_alpha   90.00
_cell.angle_beta   90.00
_cell.angle_gamma   90.00
#
_symmetry.space_group_name_H-M   'P 1'
#
loop_
_entity.id
_entity.type
_entity.pdbx_description
1 polymer ?
#
loop_
_entity_poly.entity_id
_entity_poly.type
_entity_poly.pdbx_seq_one_letter_code
_entity_poly.pdbx_strand_id
1 'polypeptide(L)'
;MSCARDAGRYDRQGGAALSQYYDMGDQTLWNPSNGASRLFMSQVSVYQAELGLPSGIGPVQGDECQIDPLVFKAFVDALLAWHRRTSHAVTAALSEGFVATVLVLAERAGIEVKWQPAGVAEVGDLKDVQVPTAPDSFDGAWAATLQQKSRELGRFMAA
;
A
#
# COMPACT_ATOMS: atom_id res chain seq x y z
N MET A 1 20.12 5.20 47.19
CA MET A 1 20.13 5.38 45.72
C MET A 1 20.58 4.08 45.06
N SER A 2 19.62 3.32 44.54
CA SER A 2 19.75 2.55 43.29
C SER A 2 18.38 1.92 43.03
N CYS A 3 17.63 2.53 42.12
CA CYS A 3 16.34 2.04 41.63
C CYS A 3 16.56 0.94 40.60
N ALA A 4 15.83 -0.16 40.80
CA ALA A 4 15.08 -0.94 39.80
C ALA A 4 15.63 -1.02 38.37
N ARG A 5 15.99 -2.25 37.97
CA ARG A 5 15.65 -2.76 36.63
C ARG A 5 14.62 -3.85 36.81
N ASP A 6 13.36 -3.43 36.85
CA ASP A 6 12.21 -4.31 36.72
C ASP A 6 11.99 -4.50 35.22
N ALA A 7 12.35 -5.68 34.71
CA ALA A 7 12.06 -6.09 33.36
C ALA A 7 10.57 -6.46 33.32
N GLY A 8 9.73 -5.46 33.00
CA GLY A 8 8.31 -5.61 32.81
C GLY A 8 8.01 -6.71 31.79
N ARG A 9 7.61 -7.85 32.32
CA ARG A 9 6.78 -8.86 31.68
C ARG A 9 5.53 -8.16 31.12
N TYR A 10 5.53 -7.80 29.84
CA TYR A 10 4.30 -7.40 29.16
C TYR A 10 3.41 -8.62 28.95
N ASP A 11 2.15 -8.43 29.29
CA ASP A 11 1.16 -9.44 29.59
C ASP A 11 0.89 -10.44 28.45
N ARG A 12 0.78 -11.69 28.88
CA ARG A 12 0.23 -12.79 28.11
C ARG A 12 -1.29 -12.86 28.36
N GLN A 13 -2.08 -11.82 28.05
CA GLN A 13 -3.56 -11.90 28.00
C GLN A 13 -4.27 -10.68 27.33
N GLY A 14 -4.66 -10.82 26.06
CA GLY A 14 -6.03 -10.48 25.58
C GLY A 14 -6.54 -9.04 25.48
N GLY A 15 -5.71 -8.00 25.58
CA GLY A 15 -6.12 -6.63 25.22
C GLY A 15 -5.59 -6.27 23.84
N ALA A 16 -6.43 -6.22 22.80
CA ALA A 16 -6.00 -5.68 21.51
C ALA A 16 -5.56 -4.22 21.72
N ALA A 17 -4.30 -3.89 21.40
CA ALA A 17 -3.83 -2.50 21.38
C ALA A 17 -4.80 -1.65 20.54
N LEU A 18 -4.98 -0.37 20.84
CA LEU A 18 -5.97 0.45 20.13
C LEU A 18 -5.56 0.80 18.68
N SER A 19 -4.28 0.59 18.38
CA SER A 19 -3.65 0.88 17.11
C SER A 19 -2.78 -0.29 16.64
N GLN A 20 -2.37 -0.24 15.38
CA GLN A 20 -1.57 -1.27 14.71
C GLN A 20 -0.33 -0.61 14.12
N TYR A 21 0.85 -1.10 14.45
CA TYR A 21 2.13 -0.70 13.86
C TYR A 21 2.37 -1.45 12.55
N TYR A 22 2.80 -0.71 11.52
CA TYR A 22 3.28 -1.23 10.25
C TYR A 22 4.75 -0.83 10.12
N ASP A 23 5.63 -1.80 10.33
CA ASP A 23 7.07 -1.58 10.43
C ASP A 23 7.82 -2.17 9.25
N MET A 24 8.96 -1.58 8.92
CA MET A 24 9.94 -2.12 7.99
C MET A 24 11.29 -2.17 8.69
N GLY A 25 11.65 -3.35 9.21
CA GLY A 25 12.76 -3.46 10.15
C GLY A 25 12.45 -2.66 11.42
N ASP A 26 13.35 -1.74 11.79
CA ASP A 26 13.19 -0.91 13.00
C ASP A 26 12.42 0.41 12.74
N GLN A 27 11.92 0.62 11.51
CA GLN A 27 11.23 1.86 11.14
C GLN A 27 9.71 1.65 11.07
N THR A 28 8.97 2.39 11.88
CA THR A 28 7.51 2.48 11.75
C THR A 28 7.12 3.38 10.59
N LEU A 29 6.35 2.81 9.64
CA LEU A 29 5.85 3.51 8.47
C LEU A 29 4.44 4.07 8.71
N TRP A 30 3.62 3.39 9.53
CA TRP A 30 2.26 3.80 9.82
C TRP A 30 1.73 3.18 11.12
N ASN A 31 1.03 3.97 11.93
CA ASN A 31 0.38 3.52 13.17
C ASN A 31 -1.11 3.94 13.22
N PRO A 32 -2.00 3.29 12.44
CA PRO A 32 -3.44 3.56 12.44
C PRO A 32 -4.18 2.96 13.63
N SER A 33 -5.40 3.43 13.87
CA SER A 33 -6.36 2.69 14.70
C SER A 33 -6.69 1.31 14.11
N ASN A 34 -7.11 0.37 14.96
CA ASN A 34 -7.49 -0.99 14.52
C ASN A 34 -8.58 -1.01 13.45
N GLY A 35 -9.51 -0.06 13.49
CA GLY A 35 -10.58 0.03 12.49
C GLY A 35 -10.05 0.33 11.09
N ALA A 36 -9.11 1.29 11.00
CA ALA A 36 -8.44 1.63 9.75
C ALA A 36 -7.49 0.51 9.30
N SER A 37 -6.75 -0.10 10.22
CA SER A 37 -5.90 -1.26 9.94
C SER A 37 -6.71 -2.43 9.35
N ARG A 38 -7.84 -2.79 9.97
CA ARG A 38 -8.72 -3.85 9.47
C ARG A 38 -9.25 -3.55 8.07
N LEU A 39 -9.72 -2.32 7.83
CA LEU A 39 -10.21 -1.92 6.51
C LEU A 39 -9.09 -1.98 5.45
N PHE A 40 -7.89 -1.54 5.81
CA PHE A 40 -6.74 -1.60 4.94
C PHE A 40 -6.36 -3.06 4.60
N MET A 41 -6.24 -3.94 5.60
CA MET A 41 -5.89 -5.35 5.38
C MET A 41 -6.95 -6.13 4.58
N SER A 42 -8.23 -5.78 4.73
CA SER A 42 -9.29 -6.32 3.86
C SER A 42 -9.06 -5.93 2.39
N GLN A 43 -8.69 -4.68 2.13
CA GLN A 43 -8.37 -4.23 0.76
C GLN A 43 -7.08 -4.86 0.25
N VAL A 44 -6.04 -4.96 1.09
CA VAL A 44 -4.81 -5.70 0.75
C VAL A 44 -5.14 -7.12 0.29
N SER A 45 -6.06 -7.81 0.96
CA SER A 45 -6.50 -9.16 0.55
C SER A 45 -7.20 -9.16 -0.81
N VAL A 46 -8.07 -8.18 -1.10
CA VAL A 46 -8.72 -8.02 -2.40
C VAL A 46 -7.69 -7.83 -3.51
N TYR A 47 -6.72 -6.92 -3.32
CA TYR A 47 -5.74 -6.62 -4.36
C TYR A 47 -4.66 -7.68 -4.52
N GLN A 48 -4.34 -8.46 -3.47
CA GLN A 48 -3.52 -9.67 -3.64
C GLN A 48 -4.21 -10.69 -4.54
N ALA A 49 -5.52 -10.88 -4.39
CA ALA A 49 -6.29 -11.77 -5.25
C ALA A 49 -6.41 -11.22 -6.69
N GLU A 50 -6.67 -9.92 -6.84
CA GLU A 50 -6.76 -9.25 -8.15
C GLU A 50 -5.43 -9.30 -8.92
N LEU A 51 -4.29 -9.10 -8.24
CA LEU A 51 -2.97 -9.07 -8.87
C LEU A 51 -2.30 -10.44 -8.95
N GLY A 52 -2.77 -11.43 -8.18
CA GLY A 52 -2.13 -12.74 -8.05
C GLY A 52 -0.73 -12.68 -7.40
N LEU A 53 -0.46 -11.63 -6.62
CA LEU A 53 0.85 -11.37 -6.00
C LEU A 53 0.71 -11.17 -4.49
N PRO A 54 1.68 -11.64 -3.68
CA PRO A 54 1.73 -11.31 -2.27
C PRO A 54 1.97 -9.80 -2.09
N SER A 55 1.38 -9.21 -1.05
CA SER A 55 1.54 -7.78 -0.78
C SER A 55 2.88 -7.43 -0.15
N GLY A 56 3.56 -8.38 0.50
CA GLY A 56 4.74 -8.10 1.33
C GLY A 56 4.39 -7.57 2.72
N ILE A 57 3.12 -7.36 3.02
CA ILE A 57 2.66 -7.03 4.38
C ILE A 57 2.41 -8.34 5.11
N GLY A 58 3.20 -8.57 6.16
CA GLY A 58 3.12 -9.76 6.99
C GLY A 58 1.79 -9.90 7.76
N PRO A 59 1.55 -11.07 8.36
CA PRO A 59 0.38 -11.25 9.22
C PRO A 59 0.46 -10.33 10.43
N VAL A 60 -0.69 -9.86 10.89
CA VAL A 60 -0.82 -9.12 12.16
C VAL A 60 -0.37 -10.04 13.30
N GLN A 61 0.67 -9.64 14.04
CA GLN A 61 1.16 -10.32 15.24
C GLN A 61 1.07 -9.35 16.41
N GLY A 62 0.11 -9.59 17.33
CA GLY A 62 -0.15 -8.62 18.39
C GLY A 62 -0.67 -7.31 17.81
N ASP A 63 0.08 -6.24 18.01
CA ASP A 63 -0.15 -4.91 17.47
C ASP A 63 0.84 -4.51 16.38
N GLU A 64 1.62 -5.45 15.83
CA GLU A 64 2.62 -5.19 14.79
C GLU A 64 2.38 -5.98 13.49
N CYS A 65 2.79 -5.38 12.37
CA CYS A 65 2.85 -5.95 11.03
C CYS A 65 4.20 -5.59 10.41
N GLN A 66 4.99 -6.60 10.05
CA GLN A 66 6.25 -6.38 9.33
C GLN A 66 6.01 -6.31 7.82
N ILE A 67 6.65 -5.34 7.15
CA ILE A 67 6.62 -5.14 5.71
C ILE A 67 7.95 -5.61 5.12
N ASP A 68 7.90 -6.62 4.27
CA ASP A 68 9.03 -7.02 3.42
C ASP A 68 9.20 -6.00 2.29
N PRO A 69 10.33 -5.26 2.23
CA PRO A 69 10.49 -4.17 1.26
C PRO A 69 10.57 -4.65 -0.18
N LEU A 70 11.13 -5.84 -0.45
CA LEU A 70 11.29 -6.35 -1.81
C LEU A 70 9.95 -6.82 -2.37
N VAL A 71 9.19 -7.56 -1.56
CA VAL A 71 7.86 -8.04 -1.94
C VAL A 71 6.88 -6.87 -2.04
N PHE A 72 6.92 -5.94 -1.08
CA PHE A 72 6.06 -4.76 -1.10
C PHE A 72 6.35 -3.87 -2.30
N LYS A 73 7.61 -3.69 -2.69
CA LYS A 73 7.95 -2.97 -3.94
C LYS A 73 7.31 -3.62 -5.17
N ALA A 74 7.43 -4.95 -5.31
CA ALA A 74 6.87 -5.66 -6.46
C ALA A 74 5.34 -5.52 -6.51
N PHE A 75 4.68 -5.56 -5.35
CA PHE A 75 3.25 -5.32 -5.23
C PHE A 75 2.86 -3.89 -5.62
N VAL A 76 3.58 -2.86 -5.14
CA VAL A 76 3.35 -1.45 -5.48
C VAL A 76 3.48 -1.21 -6.99
N ASP A 77 4.55 -1.72 -7.61
CA ASP A 77 4.78 -1.59 -9.05
C ASP A 77 3.63 -2.26 -9.85
N ALA A 78 3.19 -3.45 -9.44
CA ALA A 78 2.09 -4.16 -10.07
C ALA A 78 0.73 -3.46 -9.88
N LEU A 79 0.46 -2.95 -8.68
CA LEU A 79 -0.77 -2.23 -8.34
C LEU A 79 -0.93 -0.96 -9.18
N LEU A 80 0.16 -0.20 -9.38
CA LEU A 80 0.15 0.96 -10.26
C LEU A 80 -0.07 0.60 -11.73
N ALA A 81 0.61 -0.44 -12.22
CA ALA A 81 0.43 -0.90 -13.59
C ALA A 81 -0.99 -1.42 -13.85
N TRP A 82 -1.63 -2.04 -12.85
CA TRP A 82 -3.03 -2.42 -12.90
C TRP A 82 -3.94 -1.18 -12.89
N HIS A 83 -3.76 -0.28 -11.93
CA HIS A 83 -4.62 0.90 -11.78
C HIS A 83 -4.60 1.81 -13.01
N ARG A 84 -3.45 1.95 -13.67
CA ARG A 84 -3.33 2.71 -14.92
C ARG A 84 -4.09 2.08 -16.09
N ARG A 85 -4.10 0.75 -16.19
CA ARG A 85 -4.80 0.02 -17.27
C ARG A 85 -6.31 -0.02 -17.08
N THR A 86 -6.80 0.26 -15.88
CA THR A 86 -8.23 0.32 -15.57
C THR A 86 -8.90 1.50 -16.29
N SER A 87 -9.63 1.20 -17.37
CA SER A 87 -10.47 2.17 -18.08
C SER A 87 -11.87 2.34 -17.44
N HIS A 88 -12.26 1.44 -16.54
CA HIS A 88 -13.57 1.48 -15.88
C HIS A 88 -13.58 2.49 -14.72
N ALA A 89 -14.25 3.63 -14.92
CA ALA A 89 -14.22 4.77 -14.00
C ALA A 89 -14.61 4.42 -12.55
N VAL A 90 -15.58 3.52 -12.35
CA VAL A 90 -15.99 3.10 -10.99
C VAL A 90 -14.88 2.31 -10.30
N THR A 91 -14.17 1.45 -11.03
CA THR A 91 -13.10 0.63 -10.46
C THR A 91 -11.92 1.51 -10.08
N ALA A 92 -11.56 2.47 -10.94
CA ALA A 92 -10.57 3.49 -10.62
C ALA A 92 -10.93 4.24 -9.32
N ALA A 93 -12.15 4.77 -9.23
CA ALA A 93 -12.62 5.50 -8.05
C ALA A 93 -12.63 4.67 -6.75
N LEU A 94 -13.06 3.40 -6.82
CA LEU A 94 -13.05 2.49 -5.66
C LEU A 94 -11.63 2.17 -5.19
N SER A 95 -10.68 2.10 -6.13
CA SER A 95 -9.29 1.73 -5.85
C SER A 95 -8.39 2.90 -5.45
N GLU A 96 -8.76 4.13 -5.82
CA GLU A 96 -7.91 5.30 -5.71
C GLU A 96 -7.39 5.55 -4.28
N GLY A 97 -8.28 5.44 -3.28
CA GLY A 97 -7.91 5.62 -1.87
C GLY A 97 -6.89 4.57 -1.40
N PHE A 98 -7.07 3.32 -1.79
CA PHE A 98 -6.14 2.24 -1.46
C PHE A 98 -4.78 2.43 -2.13
N VAL A 99 -4.77 2.71 -3.43
CA VAL A 99 -3.54 2.96 -4.19
C VAL A 99 -2.77 4.11 -3.56
N ALA A 100 -3.45 5.22 -3.23
CA ALA A 100 -2.81 6.35 -2.58
C ALA A 100 -2.24 6.01 -1.18
N THR A 101 -2.93 5.21 -0.36
CA THR A 101 -2.39 4.75 0.93
C THR A 101 -1.15 3.87 0.77
N VAL A 102 -1.16 2.95 -0.20
CA VAL A 102 0.00 2.09 -0.51
C VAL A 102 1.19 2.91 -0.99
N LEU A 103 0.95 3.97 -1.78
CA LEU A 103 2.01 4.89 -2.23
C LEU A 103 2.64 5.67 -1.08
N VAL A 104 1.86 6.11 -0.08
CA VAL A 104 2.40 6.75 1.13
C VAL A 104 3.34 5.78 1.87
N LEU A 105 2.94 4.52 2.03
CA LEU A 105 3.79 3.51 2.67
C LEU A 105 5.07 3.28 1.86
N ALA A 106 4.99 3.20 0.53
CA ALA A 106 6.15 3.04 -0.34
C ALA A 106 7.12 4.24 -0.24
N GLU A 107 6.59 5.46 -0.22
CA GLU A 107 7.38 6.68 -0.03
C GLU A 107 8.11 6.66 1.32
N ARG A 108 7.42 6.31 2.41
CA ARG A 108 8.03 6.22 3.76
C ARG A 108 9.05 5.10 3.88
N ALA A 109 8.86 4.01 3.13
CA ALA A 109 9.80 2.91 3.01
C ALA A 109 11.04 3.26 2.16
N GLY A 110 11.10 4.46 1.56
CA GLY A 110 12.16 4.83 0.63
C GLY A 110 12.15 4.03 -0.67
N ILE A 111 11.01 3.44 -1.03
CA ILE A 111 10.85 2.64 -2.25
C ILE A 111 10.63 3.57 -3.43
N GLU A 112 11.50 3.44 -4.45
CA GLU A 112 11.31 4.13 -5.72
C GLU A 112 10.15 3.51 -6.51
N VAL A 113 9.14 4.34 -6.77
CA VAL A 113 7.91 3.98 -7.46
C VAL A 113 8.04 4.24 -8.96
N LYS A 114 7.74 3.22 -9.78
CA LYS A 114 7.78 3.34 -11.24
C LYS A 114 6.47 3.94 -11.77
N TRP A 115 6.51 5.22 -12.12
CA TRP A 115 5.38 5.93 -12.74
C TRP A 115 5.28 5.73 -14.26
N GLN A 116 6.38 5.31 -14.88
CA GLN A 116 6.47 5.07 -16.33
C GLN A 116 6.10 3.63 -16.68
N PRO A 117 5.56 3.35 -17.88
CA PRO A 117 5.36 1.98 -18.31
C PRO A 117 6.70 1.25 -18.31
N ALA A 118 6.76 0.08 -17.66
CA ALA A 118 7.74 -0.92 -18.05
C ALA A 118 7.46 -1.19 -19.53
N GLY A 119 8.46 -0.99 -20.39
CA GLY A 119 8.33 -1.16 -21.83
C GLY A 119 7.61 -2.46 -22.16
N VAL A 120 6.67 -2.36 -23.10
CA VAL A 120 5.82 -3.44 -23.64
C VAL A 120 6.49 -4.82 -23.58
N ALA A 121 6.04 -5.63 -22.62
CA ALA A 121 6.21 -7.09 -22.68
C ALA A 121 4.93 -7.67 -23.30
N GLU A 122 5.13 -8.51 -24.30
CA GLU A 122 4.16 -9.05 -25.25
C GLU A 122 2.93 -9.75 -24.62
N VAL A 123 1.76 -9.34 -25.14
CA VAL A 123 0.44 -9.98 -25.34
C VAL A 123 0.03 -11.20 -24.48
N GLY A 124 -1.11 -11.03 -23.78
CA GLY A 124 -1.97 -12.13 -23.31
C GLY A 124 -3.44 -11.71 -23.26
N ASP A 125 -4.25 -12.33 -24.13
CA ASP A 125 -5.71 -12.28 -24.32
C ASP A 125 -6.57 -11.54 -23.27
N LEU A 126 -6.80 -10.24 -23.47
CA LEU A 126 -7.89 -9.52 -22.81
C LEU A 126 -8.74 -8.85 -23.88
N LYS A 127 -9.95 -9.39 -24.07
CA LYS A 127 -11.00 -8.80 -24.88
C LYS A 127 -11.52 -7.55 -24.18
N ASP A 128 -11.03 -6.38 -24.58
CA ASP A 128 -11.80 -5.14 -24.52
C ASP A 128 -11.28 -4.14 -25.56
N VAL A 129 -12.22 -3.52 -26.27
CA VAL A 129 -12.00 -2.61 -27.41
C VAL A 129 -11.26 -1.37 -26.93
N GLN A 130 -10.00 -1.21 -27.36
CA GLN A 130 -9.21 0.00 -27.14
C GLN A 130 -9.55 1.07 -28.20
N VAL A 131 -9.91 2.27 -27.75
CA VAL A 131 -9.93 3.49 -28.57
C VAL A 131 -8.62 4.25 -28.31
N PRO A 132 -7.87 4.71 -29.34
CA PRO A 132 -6.63 5.43 -29.11
C PRO A 132 -6.90 6.82 -28.51
N THR A 133 -6.50 7.04 -27.26
CA THR A 133 -6.29 8.38 -26.69
C THR A 133 -4.80 8.64 -26.64
N ALA A 134 -4.36 9.85 -27.00
CA ALA A 134 -2.95 10.25 -26.97
C ALA A 134 -2.33 9.94 -25.59
N PRO A 135 -1.40 8.96 -25.50
CA PRO A 135 -1.08 8.30 -24.23
C PRO A 135 -0.31 9.21 -23.26
N ASP A 136 0.59 10.05 -23.77
CA ASP A 136 1.59 10.72 -22.93
C ASP A 136 1.02 11.81 -22.02
N SER A 137 -0.02 12.53 -22.47
CA SER A 137 -0.63 13.61 -21.68
C SER A 137 -1.61 13.08 -20.62
N PHE A 138 -2.29 11.97 -20.92
CA PHE A 138 -3.19 11.31 -19.98
C PHE A 138 -2.42 10.65 -18.83
N ASP A 139 -1.31 9.98 -19.16
CA ASP A 139 -0.45 9.31 -18.18
C ASP A 139 0.17 10.30 -17.18
N GLY A 140 0.64 11.46 -17.67
CA GLY A 140 1.15 12.52 -16.81
C GLY A 140 0.11 13.10 -15.85
N ALA A 141 -1.12 13.33 -16.34
CA ALA A 141 -2.22 13.86 -15.53
C ALA A 141 -2.71 12.84 -14.47
N TRP A 142 -2.77 11.55 -14.85
CA TRP A 142 -3.10 10.45 -13.94
C TRP A 142 -2.07 10.34 -12.81
N ALA A 143 -0.77 10.32 -13.15
CA ALA A 143 0.31 10.23 -12.17
C ALA A 143 0.29 11.44 -11.21
N ALA A 144 0.13 12.66 -11.73
CA ALA A 144 0.05 13.87 -10.93
C ALA A 144 -1.13 13.84 -9.94
N THR A 145 -2.29 13.35 -10.38
CA THR A 145 -3.48 13.19 -9.53
C THR A 145 -3.23 12.24 -8.37
N LEU A 146 -2.68 11.04 -8.65
CA LEU A 146 -2.36 10.05 -7.61
C LEU A 146 -1.29 10.55 -6.64
N GLN A 147 -0.25 11.20 -7.15
CA GLN A 147 0.80 11.79 -6.31
C GLN A 147 0.23 12.87 -5.38
N GLN A 148 -0.68 13.71 -5.88
CA GLN A 148 -1.36 14.70 -5.06
C GLN A 148 -2.20 14.03 -3.97
N LYS A 149 -2.97 13.00 -4.32
CA LYS A 149 -3.78 12.25 -3.36
C LYS A 149 -2.93 11.56 -2.29
N SER A 150 -1.82 10.93 -2.69
CA SER A 150 -0.84 10.32 -1.77
C SER A 150 -0.34 11.35 -0.77
N ARG A 151 0.11 12.53 -1.23
CA ARG A 151 0.58 13.61 -0.34
C ARG A 151 -0.51 14.09 0.63
N GLU A 152 -1.75 14.17 0.19
CA GLU A 152 -2.88 14.54 1.05
C GLU A 152 -3.14 13.49 2.13
N LEU A 153 -3.22 12.21 1.76
CA LEU A 153 -3.41 11.12 2.72
C LEU A 153 -2.24 10.99 3.69
N GLY A 154 -1.01 11.20 3.22
CA GLY A 154 0.20 11.15 4.04
C GLY A 154 0.17 12.11 5.22
N ARG A 155 -0.55 13.24 5.12
CA ARG A 155 -0.75 14.19 6.24
C ARG A 155 -1.63 13.64 7.35
N PHE A 156 -2.47 12.66 7.05
CA PHE A 156 -3.39 12.01 8.02
C PHE A 156 -2.85 10.67 8.53
N MET A 157 -1.80 10.12 7.93
CA MET A 157 -1.20 8.85 8.34
C MET A 157 -0.11 9.10 9.39
N ALA A 158 -0.40 8.86 10.67
CA ALA A 158 0.62 8.95 11.71
C ALA A 158 1.70 7.86 11.51
N ALA A 159 2.97 8.20 11.68
CA ALA A 159 4.07 7.23 11.77
C ALA A 159 4.32 6.94 13.26
#